data_AF-A0AAU8LZG8-F1
#
_entry.id   AF-A0AAU8LZG8-F1
#
_cell.length_a   1.000
_cell.length_b   1.000
_cell.length_c   1.000
_cell.angle_alpha   90.00
_cell.angle_beta   90.00
_cell.angle_gamma   90.00
#
_symmetry.space_group_name_H-M   'P 1'
#
loop_
_entity.id
_entity.type
_entity.pdbx_description
1 polymer ?
#
loop_
_entity_poly.entity_id
_entity_poly.type
_entity_poly.pdbx_seq_one_letter_code
_entity_poly.pdbx_strand_id
1 'polypeptide(L)'
;MKRYKEMYEFNNRIDAQRSVLEVVNRQSKFSEELCGLSKKALERWISSNKLDPTSESCNILFQISKKLFFLANKSQEQITEEYKALSLEIAFLKFNLEKSLL
;
A
#
# COMPACT_ATOMS: atom_id res chain seq x y z
N MET A 1 -15.81 12.45 14.23
CA MET A 1 -16.04 12.52 12.77
C MET A 1 -14.77 12.83 11.93
N LYS A 2 -13.85 13.71 12.36
CA LYS A 2 -12.62 14.03 11.60
C LYS A 2 -11.75 12.82 11.19
N ARG A 3 -11.60 11.83 12.08
CA ARG A 3 -10.70 10.68 11.90
C ARG A 3 -11.08 9.70 10.77
N TYR A 4 -12.36 9.68 10.36
CA TYR A 4 -12.81 8.83 9.25
C TYR A 4 -12.58 9.50 7.89
N LYS A 5 -12.58 10.83 7.81
CA LYS A 5 -12.44 11.54 6.53
C LYS A 5 -11.00 11.52 6.00
N GLU A 6 -10.01 11.51 6.90
CA GLU A 6 -8.58 11.37 6.56
C GLU A 6 -8.20 9.94 6.16
N MET A 7 -9.04 8.94 6.49
CA MET A 7 -8.73 7.54 6.23
C MET A 7 -8.94 7.12 4.77
N TYR A 8 -9.67 7.91 3.97
CA TYR A 8 -10.23 7.44 2.68
C TYR A 8 -9.81 8.22 1.43
N GLU A 9 -9.07 9.32 1.51
CA GLU A 9 -8.70 10.07 0.31
C GLU A 9 -7.19 10.23 0.17
N PHE A 10 -6.59 9.41 -0.70
CA PHE A 10 -5.31 9.77 -1.28
C PHE A 10 -5.54 10.77 -2.39
N ASN A 11 -4.92 11.94 -2.25
CA ASN A 11 -4.98 13.00 -3.26
C ASN A 11 -4.18 12.65 -4.52
N ASN A 12 -3.21 11.74 -4.41
CA ASN A 12 -2.49 11.16 -5.54
C ASN A 12 -1.80 9.84 -5.19
N ARG A 13 -1.27 9.16 -6.22
CA ARG A 13 -0.51 7.90 -6.13
C ARG A 13 0.68 7.97 -5.17
N ILE A 14 1.43 9.08 -5.16
CA ILE A 14 2.64 9.21 -4.36
C ILE A 14 2.30 9.24 -2.87
N ASP A 15 1.24 9.95 -2.50
CA ASP A 15 0.76 10.00 -1.12
C ASP A 15 0.27 8.62 -0.67
N ALA A 16 -0.44 7.90 -1.53
CA ALA A 16 -0.85 6.53 -1.27
C ALA A 16 0.33 5.59 -1.05
N GLN A 17 1.34 5.65 -1.92
CA GLN A 17 2.57 4.85 -1.79
C GLN A 17 3.30 5.18 -0.48
N ARG A 18 3.51 6.46 -0.15
CA ARG A 18 4.20 6.89 1.08
C ARG A 18 3.48 6.39 2.33
N SER A 19 2.16 6.57 2.40
CA SER A 19 1.38 6.14 3.55
C SER A 19 1.45 4.63 3.78
N VAL A 20 1.48 3.82 2.71
CA VAL A 20 1.64 2.36 2.83
C VAL A 20 3.03 2.00 3.34
N LEU A 21 4.09 2.64 2.84
CA LEU A 21 5.45 2.41 3.32
C LEU A 21 5.60 2.77 4.80
N GLU A 22 5.02 3.88 5.25
CA GLU A 22 5.02 4.28 6.66
C GLU A 22 4.35 3.25 7.58
N VAL A 23 3.22 2.67 7.16
CA VAL A 23 2.49 1.63 7.94
C VAL A 23 3.33 0.37 8.13
N VAL A 24 4.12 -0.01 7.13
CA VAL A 24 5.02 -1.16 7.18
C VAL A 24 6.27 -0.84 7.98
N ASN A 25 6.93 0.27 7.69
CA ASN A 25 8.26 0.57 8.23
C ASN A 25 8.24 1.04 9.68
N ARG A 26 7.09 1.50 10.20
CA ARG A 26 6.94 1.78 11.64
C ARG A 26 6.93 0.51 12.51
N GLN A 27 6.81 -0.68 11.91
CA GLN A 27 6.83 -1.94 12.65
C GLN A 27 8.26 -2.28 13.04
N SER A 28 8.55 -2.36 14.34
CA SER A 28 9.91 -2.62 14.85
C SER A 28 10.40 -4.07 14.65
N LYS A 29 9.55 -4.97 14.14
CA LYS A 29 9.85 -6.40 13.98
C LYS A 29 10.61 -6.74 12.68
N PHE A 30 10.72 -5.78 11.77
CA PHE A 30 11.41 -5.97 10.49
C PHE A 30 12.88 -5.56 10.59
N SER A 31 13.77 -6.42 10.11
CA SER A 31 15.21 -6.16 10.06
C SER A 31 15.60 -5.18 8.96
N GLU A 32 14.81 -5.11 7.88
CA GLU A 32 15.01 -4.15 6.79
C GLU A 32 13.71 -3.42 6.45
N GLU A 33 13.84 -2.13 6.13
CA GLU A 33 12.72 -1.31 5.66
C GLU A 33 12.29 -1.67 4.24
N LEU A 34 10.99 -1.52 3.98
CA LEU A 34 10.42 -1.57 2.64
C LEU A 34 10.68 -0.23 1.94
N CYS A 35 11.51 -0.22 0.89
CA CYS A 35 11.89 1.01 0.19
C CYS A 35 10.99 1.36 -1.01
N GLY A 36 10.02 0.52 -1.35
CA GLY A 36 9.15 0.72 -2.50
C GLY A 36 8.18 -0.44 -2.72
N LEU A 37 7.17 -0.21 -3.55
CA LEU A 37 6.08 -1.17 -3.79
C LEU A 37 6.14 -1.82 -5.16
N SER A 38 7.28 -1.79 -5.87
CA SER A 38 7.42 -2.64 -7.06
C SER A 38 7.45 -4.12 -6.67
N LYS A 39 7.04 -5.03 -7.57
CA LYS A 39 7.08 -6.47 -7.33
C LYS A 39 8.46 -6.93 -6.81
N LYS A 40 9.54 -6.49 -7.48
CA LYS A 40 10.92 -6.81 -7.11
C LYS A 40 11.31 -6.24 -5.73
N ALA A 41 10.83 -5.05 -5.37
CA ALA A 41 11.09 -4.47 -4.06
C ALA A 41 10.39 -5.25 -2.95
N LEU A 42 9.14 -5.68 -3.18
CA LEU A 42 8.39 -6.53 -2.26
C LEU A 42 9.06 -7.90 -2.09
N GLU A 43 9.44 -8.57 -3.18
CA GLU A 43 10.13 -9.87 -3.13
C GLU A 43 11.44 -9.80 -2.36
N ARG A 44 12.25 -8.75 -2.60
CA ARG A 44 13.49 -8.52 -1.84
C ARG A 44 13.21 -8.32 -0.35
N TRP A 45 12.26 -7.45 -0.02
CA TRP A 45 11.92 -7.14 1.37
C TRP A 45 11.37 -8.35 2.13
N ILE A 46 10.51 -9.16 1.49
CA ILE A 46 10.00 -10.42 2.02
C ILE A 46 11.17 -11.38 2.31
N SER A 47 12.10 -11.53 1.36
CA SER A 47 13.27 -12.39 1.51
C SER A 47 14.20 -11.92 2.64
N SER A 48 14.55 -10.63 2.68
CA SER A 48 15.41 -10.02 3.70
C SER A 48 14.83 -10.14 5.11
N ASN A 49 13.50 -9.99 5.25
CA ASN A 49 12.80 -10.09 6.53
C ASN A 49 12.30 -11.51 6.85
N LYS A 50 12.63 -12.51 6.00
CA LYS A 50 12.23 -13.92 6.16
C LYS A 50 10.74 -14.12 6.37
N LEU A 51 9.92 -13.35 5.65
CA LEU A 51 8.47 -13.41 5.76
C LEU A 51 7.91 -14.54 4.90
N ASP A 52 6.79 -15.11 5.32
CA ASP A 52 6.02 -16.04 4.49
C ASP A 52 5.36 -15.26 3.34
N PRO A 53 5.72 -15.53 2.07
CA PRO A 53 5.13 -14.82 0.93
C PRO A 53 3.63 -15.09 0.76
N THR A 54 3.10 -16.15 1.36
CA THR A 54 1.67 -16.49 1.34
C THR A 54 0.89 -15.85 2.47
N SER A 55 1.57 -15.17 3.40
CA SER A 55 0.93 -14.46 4.52
C SER A 55 -0.01 -13.36 4.02
N GLU A 56 -1.04 -13.08 4.82
CA GLU A 56 -2.04 -12.07 4.49
C GLU A 56 -1.42 -10.69 4.23
N SER A 57 -0.47 -10.28 5.07
CA SER A 57 0.26 -9.00 4.90
C SER A 57 0.99 -8.92 3.56
N CYS A 58 1.63 -10.01 3.13
CA CYS A 58 2.32 -10.06 1.84
C CYS A 58 1.32 -10.00 0.68
N ASN A 59 0.22 -10.75 0.76
CA ASN A 59 -0.85 -10.72 -0.24
C ASN A 59 -1.45 -9.32 -0.38
N ILE A 60 -1.75 -8.65 0.74
CA ILE A 60 -2.29 -7.29 0.73
C ILE A 60 -1.28 -6.31 0.10
N LEU A 61 0.01 -6.41 0.41
CA LEU A 61 1.05 -5.57 -0.20
C LEU A 61 1.13 -5.73 -1.71
N PHE A 62 1.04 -6.97 -2.22
CA PHE A 62 0.98 -7.22 -3.66
C PHE A 62 -0.28 -6.64 -4.31
N GLN A 63 -1.44 -6.71 -3.64
CA GLN A 63 -2.67 -6.10 -4.14
C GLN A 63 -2.56 -4.57 -4.22
N ILE A 64 -2.04 -3.92 -3.17
CA ILE A 64 -1.80 -2.48 -3.15
C ILE A 64 -0.83 -2.07 -4.27
N SER A 65 0.28 -2.80 -4.42
CA SER A 65 1.27 -2.59 -5.48
C SER A 65 0.62 -2.58 -6.87
N LYS A 66 -0.20 -3.59 -7.16
CA LYS A 66 -0.92 -3.71 -8.43
C LYS A 66 -1.84 -2.51 -8.67
N LYS A 67 -2.62 -2.11 -7.67
CA LYS A 67 -3.56 -0.96 -7.79
C LYS A 67 -2.83 0.37 -7.95
N LEU A 68 -1.74 0.60 -7.24
CA LEU A 68 -0.90 1.79 -7.40
C LEU A 68 -0.23 1.86 -8.78
N PHE A 69 0.11 0.72 -9.38
CA PHE A 69 0.60 0.67 -10.75
C PHE A 69 -0.49 1.10 -11.74
N PHE A 70 -1.73 0.63 -11.56
CA PHE A 70 -2.87 1.08 -12.37
C PHE A 70 -3.14 2.58 -12.23
N LEU A 71 -3.07 3.14 -11.02
CA LEU A 71 -3.19 4.59 -10.79
C LEU A 71 -2.11 5.39 -11.52
N ALA A 72 -0.87 4.87 -11.60
CA ALA A 72 0.23 5.55 -12.31
C ALA A 72 -0.10 5.74 -13.79
N ASN A 73 -0.60 4.68 -14.42
CA ASN A 73 -0.93 4.66 -15.83
C ASN A 73 -2.18 5.49 -16.17
N LYS A 74 -3.02 5.82 -15.17
CA LYS A 74 -4.26 6.59 -15.34
C LYS A 74 -4.15 8.06 -14.91
N SER A 75 -3.20 8.40 -14.04
CA SER A 75 -3.01 9.78 -13.52
C SER A 75 -2.55 10.82 -14.56
N GLN A 76 -2.31 10.42 -15.80
CA GLN A 76 -2.13 11.33 -16.94
C GLN A 76 -3.46 11.82 -17.55
N GLU A 77 -4.60 11.24 -17.15
CA GLU A 77 -5.95 11.69 -17.51
C GLU A 77 -6.66 12.31 -16.28
N GLN A 78 -7.73 13.08 -16.54
CA GLN A 78 -8.61 13.69 -15.54
C GLN A 78 -8.96 12.72 -14.39
N ILE A 79 -9.12 13.20 -13.15
CA ILE A 79 -9.55 12.36 -12.01
C ILE A 79 -10.96 11.83 -12.30
N THR A 80 -11.04 10.59 -12.80
CA THR A 80 -12.30 9.91 -13.10
C THR A 80 -12.89 9.24 -11.85
N GLU A 81 -14.12 8.75 -11.93
CA GLU A 81 -14.72 7.97 -10.84
C GLU A 81 -13.98 6.64 -10.59
N GLU A 82 -13.40 6.03 -11.64
CA GLU A 82 -12.55 4.85 -11.48
C GLU A 82 -11.28 5.14 -10.68
N TYR A 83 -10.71 6.35 -10.84
CA TYR A 83 -9.58 6.79 -10.03
C TYR A 83 -9.95 6.85 -8.55
N LYS A 84 -11.09 7.47 -8.23
CA LYS A 84 -11.58 7.59 -6.85
C LYS A 84 -11.87 6.22 -6.23
N ALA A 85 -12.52 5.34 -6.99
CA ALA A 85 -12.77 3.96 -6.56
C ALA A 85 -11.47 3.21 -6.22
N LEU A 86 -10.45 3.29 -7.09
CA LEU A 86 -9.15 2.68 -6.83
C LEU A 86 -8.45 3.26 -5.59
N SER A 87 -8.55 4.57 -5.38
CA SER A 87 -8.01 5.25 -4.20
C SER A 87 -8.65 4.72 -2.91
N LEU A 88 -9.99 4.57 -2.91
CA LEU A 88 -10.75 4.01 -1.79
C LEU A 88 -10.39 2.55 -1.51
N GLU A 89 -10.20 1.74 -2.54
CA GLU A 89 -9.78 0.34 -2.38
C GLU A 89 -8.38 0.24 -1.77
N ILE A 90 -7.43 1.08 -2.19
CA ILE A 90 -6.09 1.12 -1.59
C ILE A 90 -6.17 1.54 -0.12
N ALA A 91 -7.03 2.50 0.21
CA ALA A 91 -7.23 2.94 1.60
C ALA A 91 -7.77 1.79 2.47
N PHE A 92 -8.75 1.04 1.97
CA PHE A 92 -9.26 -0.15 2.65
C PHE A 92 -8.20 -1.25 2.82
N LEU A 93 -7.43 -1.52 1.77
CA LEU A 93 -6.33 -2.50 1.83
C LEU A 93 -5.25 -2.07 2.84
N LYS A 94 -4.87 -0.79 2.89
CA LYS A 94 -3.92 -0.27 3.88
C LYS A 94 -4.42 -0.51 5.31
N PHE A 95 -5.70 -0.28 5.56
CA PHE A 95 -6.30 -0.55 6.87
C PHE A 95 -6.22 -2.04 7.25
N ASN A 96 -6.46 -2.94 6.29
CA ASN A 96 -6.33 -4.38 6.53
C ASN A 96 -4.86 -4.81 6.72
N LEU A 97 -3.93 -4.19 5.97
CA LEU A 97 -2.49 -4.41 6.14
C LEU A 97 -2.03 -4.02 7.55
N GLU A 98 -2.45 -2.85 8.02
CA GLU A 98 -2.15 -2.40 9.37
C GLU A 98 -2.60 -3.41 10.42
N LYS A 99 -3.80 -4.00 10.25
CA LYS A 99 -4.31 -5.04 11.14
C LYS A 99 -3.56 -6.37 11.04
N SER A 100 -3.17 -6.80 9.84
CA SER A 100 -2.46 -8.07 9.65
C SER A 100 -0.98 -8.00 10.09
N LEU A 101 -0.47 -6.79 10.31
CA LEU A 101 0.87 -6.52 10.81
C LEU A 101 0.97 -6.47 12.34
N LEU A 102 -0.15 -6.31 13.07
CA LEU A 102 -0.21 -6.43 14.53
C LEU A 102 -0.09 -7.89 14.96
#